data_AF-A0A1G3FW77-F1
#
_entry.id   AF-A0A1G3FW77-F1
#
_cell.length_a   1.000
_cell.length_b   1.000
_cell.length_c   1.000
_cell.angle_alpha   90.00
_cell.angle_beta   90.00
_cell.angle_gamma   90.00
#
_symmetry.space_group_name_H-M   'P 1'
#
loop_
_entity.id
_entity.type
_entity.pdbx_description
1 polymer ?
#
loop_
_entity_poly.entity_id
_entity_poly.type
_entity_poly.pdbx_seq_one_letter_code
_entity_poly.pdbx_strand_id
1 'polypeptide(L)' 'MTGVQQDAYIDAVSGMVGLTIAETWRPGVRRFLGIAAGMASVLEAVPLANDDLALAPVYRLPEVTHDR' A
#
# COMPACT_ATOMS: atom_id res chain seq x y z
N MET A 1 10.32 -9.00 6.81
CA MET A 1 9.33 -8.91 7.92
C MET A 1 9.10 -10.32 8.48
N THR A 2 9.20 -10.50 9.80
CA THR A 2 8.97 -11.81 10.46
C THR A 2 7.50 -12.02 10.80
N GLY A 3 7.07 -13.25 11.12
CA GLY A 3 5.67 -13.54 11.46
C GLY A 3 5.14 -12.72 12.66
N VAL A 4 5.97 -12.50 13.68
CA VAL A 4 5.61 -11.67 14.85
C VAL A 4 5.45 -10.19 14.47
N GLN A 5 6.31 -9.68 13.58
CA GLN A 5 6.19 -8.31 13.07
C GLN A 5 4.93 -8.15 12.19
N GLN A 6 4.54 -9.20 11.45
CA GLN A 6 3.32 -9.19 10.65
C GLN A 6 2.07 -9.06 11.52
N ASP A 7 1.97 -9.81 12.62
CA ASP A 7 0.79 -9.77 13.49
C ASP A 7 0.64 -8.40 14.17
N ALA A 8 1.75 -7.84 14.69
CA ALA A 8 1.74 -6.49 15.25
C ALA A 8 1.35 -5.41 14.22
N TYR A 9 1.82 -5.56 12.97
CA TYR A 9 1.44 -4.67 11.88
C TYR A 9 -0.05 -4.80 11.53
N ILE A 10 -0.56 -6.03 11.44
CA ILE A 10 -1.98 -6.31 11.18
C ILE A 10 -2.85 -5.65 12.24
N ASP A 11 -2.54 -5.81 13.52
CA ASP A 11 -3.32 -5.20 14.61
C ASP A 11 -3.30 -3.67 14.54
N ALA A 12 -2.13 -3.06 14.35
CA ALA A 12 -1.99 -1.61 14.28
C ALA A 12 -2.76 -1.01 13.08
N VAL A 13 -2.57 -1.54 11.88
CA VAL A 13 -3.16 -0.96 10.66
C VAL A 13 -4.65 -1.23 10.58
N SER A 14 -5.10 -2.44 10.94
CA SER A 14 -6.52 -2.77 10.94
C SER A 14 -7.29 -1.92 11.94
N GLY A 15 -6.73 -1.67 13.13
CA GLY A 15 -7.30 -0.74 14.11
C GLY A 15 -7.34 0.71 13.60
N MET A 16 -6.29 1.18 12.93
CA MET A 16 -6.22 2.53 12.37
C MET A 16 -7.30 2.80 11.32
N VAL A 17 -7.64 1.80 10.50
CA VAL A 17 -8.67 1.94 9.44
C VAL A 17 -10.05 1.44 9.86
N GLY A 18 -10.21 1.02 11.12
CA GLY A 18 -11.49 0.49 11.64
C GLY A 18 -11.91 -0.85 11.02
N LEU A 19 -10.97 -1.63 10.49
CA LEU A 19 -11.24 -2.94 9.90
C LEU A 19 -11.13 -4.04 10.96
N THR A 20 -12.23 -4.71 11.28
CA THR A 20 -12.20 -5.87 12.18
C THR A 20 -11.81 -7.13 11.42
N ILE A 21 -10.74 -7.81 11.87
CA ILE A 21 -10.28 -9.08 11.31
C ILE A 21 -10.63 -10.20 12.30
N ALA A 22 -11.54 -11.09 11.90
CA ALA A 22 -11.88 -12.25 12.75
C ALA A 22 -10.67 -13.20 12.87
N GLU A 23 -10.54 -13.82 14.04
CA GLU A 23 -9.42 -14.70 14.37
C GLU A 23 -9.22 -15.84 13.34
N THR A 24 -10.33 -16.43 12.88
CA THR A 24 -10.34 -17.48 11.84
C THR A 24 -9.67 -17.04 10.54
N TRP A 25 -9.69 -15.74 10.21
CA TRP A 25 -9.10 -15.19 8.99
C TRP A 25 -7.65 -14.74 9.14
N ARG A 26 -7.14 -14.59 10.38
CA ARG A 26 -5.77 -14.10 10.63
C ARG A 26 -4.69 -14.89 9.90
N PRO A 27 -4.70 -16.24 9.86
CA PRO A 27 -3.69 -16.98 9.11
C PRO A 27 -3.67 -16.62 7.62
N GLY A 28 -4.85 -16.40 7.03
CA GLY A 28 -5.00 -15.98 5.64
C GLY A 28 -4.47 -14.58 5.40
N VAL A 29 -4.86 -13.63 6.25
CA VAL A 29 -4.37 -12.23 6.17
C VAL A 29 -2.84 -12.19 6.28
N ARG A 30 -2.25 -12.92 7.24
CA ARG A 30 -0.80 -13.02 7.40
C ARG A 30 -0.11 -13.55 6.14
N ARG A 31 -0.68 -14.60 5.53
CA ARG A 31 -0.15 -15.18 4.29
C ARG A 31 -0.17 -14.17 3.14
N PHE A 32 -1.29 -13.48 2.92
CA PHE A 32 -1.39 -12.49 1.85
C PHE A 32 -0.50 -11.27 2.10
N LEU A 33 -0.40 -10.80 3.35
CA LEU A 33 0.53 -9.73 3.71
C LEU A 33 1.99 -10.12 3.42
N GLY A 34 2.37 -11.36 3.69
CA GLY A 34 3.69 -11.89 3.34
C GLY A 34 3.95 -11.89 1.83
N ILE A 35 2.96 -12.27 1.02
CA ILE A 35 3.05 -12.23 -0.45
C ILE A 35 3.23 -10.78 -0.94
N ALA A 36 2.40 -9.86 -0.43
CA ALA A 36 2.49 -8.45 -0.77
C ALA A 36 3.85 -7.84 -0.39
N ALA A 37 4.40 -8.22 0.77
CA ALA A 37 5.75 -7.80 1.17
C ALA A 37 6.82 -8.30 0.17
N GLY A 38 6.68 -9.52 -0.35
CA GLY A 38 7.55 -10.03 -1.41
C GLY A 38 7.45 -9.23 -2.71
N MET A 39 6.24 -8.85 -3.11
CA MET A 39 6.02 -7.97 -4.27
C MET A 39 6.62 -6.57 -4.04
N ALA A 40 6.46 -6.01 -2.85
CA ALA A 40 7.02 -4.71 -2.49
C ALA A 40 8.55 -4.72 -2.59
N SER A 41 9.21 -5.78 -2.11
CA SER A 41 10.66 -5.93 -2.24
C SER A 41 11.15 -5.97 -3.70
N VAL A 42 10.35 -6.50 -4.64
CA VAL A 42 10.66 -6.43 -6.08
C VAL A 42 10.59 -4.99 -6.59
N LEU A 43 9.60 -4.22 -6.16
CA LEU A 43 9.44 -2.82 -6.55
C LEU A 43 10.52 -1.91 -5.94
N GLU A 44 10.84 -2.10 -4.66
CA GLU A 44 11.87 -1.34 -3.94
C GLU A 44 13.28 -1.52 -4.52
N ALA A 45 13.52 -2.63 -5.23
CA ALA A 45 14.78 -2.88 -5.92
C ALA A 45 14.92 -2.09 -7.24
N VAL A 46 13.85 -1.47 -7.74
CA VAL A 46 13.89 -0.67 -8.97
C VAL A 46 14.52 0.69 -8.66
N PRO A 47 15.61 1.09 -9.35
CA PRO A 47 16.22 2.40 -9.13
C PRO A 47 15.27 3.49 -9.64
N LEU A 48 14.91 4.41 -8.75
CA LEU A 48 14.16 5.62 -9.06
C LEU A 48 15.05 6.82 -8.71
N ALA A 49 15.07 7.84 -9.58
CA ALA A 49 15.75 9.09 -9.25
C ALA A 49 14.93 9.82 -8.16
N ASN A 50 15.59 10.50 -7.23
CA ASN A 50 14.91 11.19 -6.13
C ASN A 50 13.99 12.33 -6.61
N ASP A 51 14.23 12.84 -7.82
CA ASP A 51 13.46 13.87 -8.50
C ASP A 51 12.46 13.29 -9.52
N ASP A 52 12.36 11.97 -9.64
CA ASP A 52 11.38 11.31 -10.51
C ASP A 52 10.01 11.30 -9.84
N LEU A 53 9.18 12.28 -10.21
CA LEU A 53 7.82 12.48 -9.73
C LEU A 53 6.76 12.00 -10.73
N ALA A 54 7.11 11.15 -11.70
CA ALA A 54 6.20 10.64 -12.71
C ALA A 54 5.19 9.63 -12.13
N LEU A 55 4.16 10.13 -11.42
CA LEU A 55 3.02 9.33 -11.00
C LEU A 55 2.14 8.97 -12.21
N ALA A 56 1.71 7.71 -12.31
CA ALA A 56 1.02 7.21 -13.50
C ALA A 56 -0.30 7.94 -13.84
N PRO A 57 -1.13 8.35 -12.85
CA PRO A 57 -2.08 9.43 -13.08
C PRO A 57 -1.62 10.71 -12.37
N VAL A 58 -1.28 11.74 -13.16
CA VAL A 58 -1.14 13.11 -12.67
C VAL A 58 -2.49 13.80 -12.78
N TYR A 59 -2.99 14.36 -11.67
CA TYR A 59 -4.18 15.21 -11.69
C TYR A 59 -3.97 16.39 -12.65
N ARG A 60 -4.87 16.55 -13.62
CA ARG A 60 -4.89 17.71 -14.51
C ARG A 60 -6.12 18.55 -14.18
N LEU A 61 -5.91 19.86 -14.03
CA LEU A 61 -7.01 20.80 -13.88
C LEU A 61 -7.88 20.76 -15.15
N PRO A 62 -9.20 20.97 -15.03
CA PRO A 62 -10.07 21.16 -16.19
C PRO A 62 -9.56 22.32 -17.06
N GLU A 63 -9.74 22.21 -18.39
CA GLU A 63 -9.46 23.34 -19.28
C GLU A 63 -10.38 24.52 -18.92
N VAL A 64 -9.80 25.71 -18.70
CA VAL A 64 -10.58 26.93 -18.48
C VAL A 64 -11.10 27.42 -19.82
N THR A 65 -12.34 27.08 -20.16
CA THR A 65 -13.03 27.69 -21.31
C THR A 65 -13.42 29.11 -20.94
N HIS A 66 -12.65 30.10 -21.40
CA HIS A 66 -13.11 31.49 -21.38
C HIS A 66 -14.17 31.66 -22.47
N ASP A 67 -15.45 31.59 -22.07
CA ASP A 67 -16.54 32.02 -22.93
C ASP A 67 -16.40 33.54 -23.16
N ARG A 68 -16.33 33.95 -24.43
CA ARG A 68 -16.01 35.31 -24.87
C ARG A 68 -17.27 36.09 -25.18
#